data_AF-A0A6I1DXI2-F1
#
_entry.id   AF-A0A6I1DXI2-F1
#
_cell.length_a   1.000
_cell.length_b   1.000
_cell.length_c   1.000
_cell.angle_alpha   90.00
_cell.angle_beta   90.00
_cell.angle_gamma   90.00
#
_symmetry.space_group_name_H-M   'P 1'
#
loop_
_entity.id
_entity.type
_entity.pdbx_description
1 polymer ?
#
loop_
_entity_poly.entity_id
_entity_poly.type
_entity_poly.pdbx_seq_one_letter_code
_entity_poly.pdbx_strand_id
1 'polypeptide(L)'
;WVKCFVSGIDWLEAMSHPDGDVSFFNDAAFGISPNSNDLKSYSLLLGDEGDKNSSIKSLRGTLLEQSGYAVVEWPACHKLLVDLAHVGPDYQPGHAHADTLSCELSLFGCRVLVNSGTS
;
A
#
# COMPACT_ATOMS: atom_id res chain seq x y z
N TRP A 1 7.48 13.81 14.94
CA TRP A 1 7.05 12.40 14.94
C TRP A 1 5.59 12.27 14.50
N VAL A 2 4.62 13.02 15.04
CA VAL A 2 3.19 12.95 14.61
C VAL A 2 3.01 13.10 13.09
N LYS A 3 3.61 14.12 12.47
CA LYS A 3 3.57 14.30 11.00
C LYS A 3 4.09 13.07 10.23
N CYS A 4 5.17 12.47 10.72
CA CYS A 4 5.75 11.28 10.08
C CYS A 4 4.83 10.06 10.23
N PHE A 5 4.17 9.93 11.40
CA PHE A 5 3.15 8.93 11.62
C PHE A 5 1.99 9.09 10.63
N VAL A 6 1.42 10.30 10.51
CA VAL A 6 0.32 10.59 9.56
C VAL A 6 0.73 10.28 8.13
N SER A 7 1.90 10.74 7.67
CA SER A 7 2.41 10.38 6.33
C SER A 7 2.60 8.88 6.13
N GLY A 8 2.94 8.14 7.19
CA GLY A 8 3.01 6.67 7.17
C GLY A 8 1.63 6.02 7.02
N ILE A 9 0.58 6.60 7.60
CA ILE A 9 -0.81 6.15 7.41
C ILE A 9 -1.25 6.39 5.97
N ASP A 10 -1.00 7.58 5.41
CA ASP A 10 -1.35 7.89 4.02
C ASP A 10 -0.68 6.91 3.04
N TRP A 11 0.60 6.58 3.29
CA TRP A 11 1.34 5.59 2.52
C TRP A 11 0.73 4.19 2.66
N LEU A 12 0.41 3.78 3.89
CA LEU A 12 -0.22 2.48 4.16
C LEU A 12 -1.58 2.37 3.45
N GLU A 13 -2.40 3.42 3.47
CA GLU A 13 -3.69 3.44 2.76
C GLU A 13 -3.53 3.33 1.25
N ALA A 14 -2.55 4.04 0.68
CA ALA A 14 -2.24 3.95 -0.74
C ALA A 14 -1.89 2.50 -1.13
N MET A 15 -1.03 1.85 -0.33
CA MET A 15 -0.53 0.49 -0.56
C MET A 15 -1.43 -0.65 -0.07
N SER A 16 -2.56 -0.34 0.59
CA SER A 16 -3.55 -1.34 1.00
C SER A 16 -4.55 -1.63 -0.10
N HIS A 17 -5.06 -2.85 -0.16
CA HIS A 17 -6.14 -3.21 -1.06
C HIS A 17 -7.48 -2.57 -0.61
N PRO A 18 -8.50 -2.54 -1.48
CA PRO A 18 -9.80 -1.98 -1.13
C PRO A 18 -10.52 -2.68 0.04
N ASP A 19 -10.11 -3.90 0.38
CA ASP A 19 -10.57 -4.62 1.58
C ASP A 19 -9.99 -4.06 2.89
N GLY A 20 -9.01 -3.15 2.80
CA GLY A 20 -8.38 -2.50 3.94
C GLY A 20 -7.15 -3.23 4.48
N ASP A 21 -6.83 -4.40 3.94
CA ASP A 21 -5.67 -5.18 4.35
C ASP A 21 -4.43 -4.87 3.49
N VAL A 22 -3.26 -5.19 4.04
CA VAL A 22 -1.95 -4.96 3.39
C VAL A 22 -1.81 -5.72 2.08
N SER A 23 -1.06 -5.17 1.14
CA SER A 23 -0.53 -5.91 -0.01
C SER A 23 0.63 -6.81 0.42
N PHE A 24 1.01 -7.76 -0.43
CA PHE A 24 2.04 -8.77 -0.15
C PHE A 24 3.38 -8.43 -0.81
N PHE A 25 3.73 -7.14 -0.90
CA PHE A 25 5.07 -6.72 -1.32
C PHE A 25 6.07 -6.92 -0.18
N ASN A 26 7.27 -7.41 -0.51
CA ASN A 26 8.32 -7.74 0.45
C ASN A 26 7.80 -8.68 1.56
N ASP A 27 8.28 -8.48 2.79
CA ASP A 27 7.91 -9.25 3.96
C ASP A 27 6.58 -8.82 4.58
N ALA A 28 5.48 -9.08 3.88
CA ALA A 28 4.12 -8.75 4.32
C ALA A 28 3.19 -9.97 4.34
N ALA A 29 2.53 -10.18 5.47
CA ALA A 29 1.56 -11.24 5.69
C ALA A 29 0.42 -10.79 6.61
N PHE A 30 -0.75 -11.40 6.47
CA PHE A 30 -1.89 -11.12 7.34
C PHE A 30 -1.67 -11.59 8.78
N GLY A 31 -2.26 -10.87 9.74
CA GLY A 31 -2.35 -11.29 11.13
C GLY A 31 -1.05 -11.19 11.94
N ILE A 32 0.04 -10.65 11.36
CA ILE A 32 1.32 -10.45 12.06
C ILE A 32 1.37 -9.07 12.73
N SER A 33 0.93 -8.02 12.04
CA SER A 33 0.87 -6.65 12.54
C SER A 33 -0.57 -6.25 12.94
N PRO A 34 -0.73 -5.17 13.74
CA PRO A 34 -2.04 -4.53 13.91
C PRO A 34 -2.67 -4.20 12.57
N ASN A 35 -4.00 -4.25 12.51
CA ASN A 35 -4.71 -3.95 11.27
C ASN A 35 -4.67 -2.43 10.98
N SER A 36 -4.94 -2.05 9.73
CA SER A 36 -4.91 -0.63 9.31
C SER A 36 -5.92 0.23 10.09
N ASN A 37 -7.07 -0.33 10.50
CA ASN A 37 -8.08 0.39 11.29
C ASN A 37 -7.60 0.71 12.71
N ASP A 38 -6.79 -0.14 13.33
CA ASP A 38 -6.18 0.11 14.64
C ASP A 38 -5.27 1.35 14.56
N LEU A 39 -4.47 1.44 13.49
CA LEU A 39 -3.56 2.57 13.26
C LEU A 39 -4.30 3.86 12.93
N LYS A 40 -5.38 3.80 12.15
CA LYS A 40 -6.27 4.97 11.90
C LYS A 40 -6.96 5.43 13.19
N SER A 41 -7.44 4.51 14.01
CA SER A 41 -8.05 4.85 15.30
C SER A 41 -7.04 5.56 16.20
N TYR A 42 -5.77 5.13 16.16
CA TYR A 42 -4.69 5.80 16.87
C TYR A 42 -4.36 7.18 16.28
N SER A 43 -4.45 7.39 14.96
CA SER A 43 -4.25 8.72 14.35
C SER A 43 -5.29 9.72 14.86
N LEU A 44 -6.56 9.31 14.97
CA LEU A 44 -7.64 10.14 15.51
C LEU A 44 -7.36 10.59 16.94
N LEU A 45 -6.80 9.71 17.78
CA LEU A 45 -6.40 10.06 19.16
C LEU A 45 -5.26 11.09 19.22
N LEU A 46 -4.44 11.16 18.16
CA LEU A 46 -3.37 12.15 18.02
C LEU A 46 -3.85 13.50 17.47
N GLY A 47 -5.16 13.65 17.22
CA GLY A 47 -5.76 14.87 16.71
C GLY A 47 -5.72 15.01 15.18
N ASP A 48 -5.49 13.90 14.47
CA ASP A 48 -5.73 13.83 13.03
C ASP A 48 -7.25 13.75 12.79
N GLU A 49 -7.80 14.59 11.91
CA GLU A 49 -9.23 14.53 11.59
C GLU A 49 -9.56 13.45 10.55
N GLY A 50 -8.52 12.82 9.98
CA GLY A 50 -8.62 11.83 8.92
C GLY A 50 -9.13 12.45 7.62
N ASP A 51 -8.65 11.95 6.48
CA ASP A 51 -9.21 12.39 5.21
C ASP A 51 -10.58 11.71 4.98
N LYS A 52 -11.59 12.50 4.59
CA LYS A 52 -12.93 11.96 4.36
C LYS A 52 -12.89 11.11 3.11
N ASN A 53 -12.99 9.79 3.29
CA ASN A 53 -13.06 8.74 2.26
C ASN A 53 -13.65 9.27 0.94
N SER A 54 -12.77 9.77 0.07
CA SER A 54 -13.18 10.45 -1.15
C SER A 54 -13.28 9.41 -2.24
N SER A 55 -14.51 9.04 -2.58
CA SER A 55 -14.78 8.03 -3.61
C SER A 55 -14.07 8.40 -4.91
N ILE A 56 -13.29 7.48 -5.48
CA ILE A 56 -12.61 7.63 -6.77
C ILE A 56 -13.64 7.87 -7.88
N LYS A 57 -13.61 9.04 -8.52
CA LYS A 57 -14.56 9.41 -9.59
C LYS A 57 -14.04 9.14 -11.00
N SER A 58 -12.73 9.03 -11.16
CA SER A 58 -12.06 8.80 -12.45
C SER A 58 -10.76 8.04 -12.25
N LEU A 59 -10.18 7.53 -13.33
CA LEU A 59 -8.84 6.97 -13.32
C LEU A 59 -7.84 7.99 -12.75
N ARG A 60 -7.04 7.57 -11.77
CA ARG A 60 -5.91 8.34 -11.22
C ARG A 60 -4.72 7.43 -10.98
N GLY A 61 -3.52 7.98 -11.17
CA GLY A 61 -2.25 7.32 -10.86
C GLY A 61 -1.45 8.18 -9.89
N THR A 62 -0.81 7.54 -8.91
CA THR A 62 0.06 8.17 -7.91
C THR A 62 1.37 7.42 -7.85
N LEU A 63 2.49 8.13 -7.99
CA LEU A 63 3.82 7.60 -7.77
C LEU A 63 4.27 7.96 -6.35
N LEU A 64 4.56 6.94 -5.55
CA LEU A 64 5.14 7.06 -4.21
C LEU A 64 6.66 7.11 -4.35
N GLU A 65 7.16 8.23 -4.91
CA GLU A 65 8.54 8.41 -5.40
C GLU A 65 9.61 7.94 -4.42
N GLN A 66 9.44 8.22 -3.12
CA GLN A 66 10.43 7.86 -2.10
C GLN A 66 10.56 6.35 -1.88
N SER A 67 9.46 5.60 -2.06
CA SER A 67 9.42 4.14 -1.88
C SER A 67 9.49 3.37 -3.19
N GLY A 68 9.31 4.03 -4.34
CA GLY A 68 9.34 3.40 -5.66
C GLY A 68 8.05 2.65 -6.04
N TYR A 69 6.97 2.76 -5.28
CA TYR A 69 5.69 2.13 -5.64
C TYR A 69 4.80 3.06 -6.47
N ALA A 70 3.99 2.49 -7.35
CA ALA A 70 2.93 3.20 -8.05
C ALA A 70 1.57 2.59 -7.73
N VAL A 71 0.56 3.46 -7.60
CA VAL A 71 -0.82 3.09 -7.33
C VAL A 71 -1.69 3.66 -8.44
N VAL A 72 -2.52 2.82 -9.07
CA VAL A 72 -3.51 3.24 -10.06
C VAL A 72 -4.89 2.82 -9.57
N GLU A 73 -5.81 3.77 -9.49
CA GLU A 73 -7.17 3.56 -9.00
C GLU A 73 -8.20 4.07 -10.01
N TRP A 74 -9.33 3.38 -10.11
CA TRP A 74 -10.47 3.82 -10.91
C TRP A 74 -11.80 3.43 -10.23
N PRO A 75 -12.94 3.99 -10.67
CA PRO A 75 -14.24 3.79 -10.00
C PRO A 75 -14.60 2.32 -9.80
N ALA A 76 -15.53 2.01 -8.88
CA ALA A 76 -15.91 0.62 -8.54
C ALA A 76 -14.82 -0.18 -7.79
N CYS A 77 -14.07 0.49 -6.91
CA CYS A 77 -13.09 -0.14 -6.01
C CYS A 77 -12.03 -0.96 -6.77
N HIS A 78 -11.57 -0.42 -7.90
CA HIS A 78 -10.48 -0.99 -8.64
C HIS A 78 -9.16 -0.35 -8.22
N LYS A 79 -8.14 -1.18 -7.99
CA LYS A 79 -6.81 -0.73 -7.56
C LYS A 79 -5.74 -1.65 -8.13
N LEU A 80 -4.72 -1.06 -8.74
CA LEU A 80 -3.50 -1.71 -9.18
C LEU A 80 -2.33 -1.12 -8.39
N LEU A 81 -1.58 -1.99 -7.73
CA LEU A 81 -0.35 -1.68 -7.01
C LEU A 81 0.83 -2.22 -7.82
N VAL A 82 1.88 -1.43 -8.02
CA VAL A 82 3.03 -1.82 -8.84
C VAL A 82 4.32 -1.47 -8.12
N ASP A 83 5.24 -2.42 -8.05
CA ASP A 83 6.60 -2.19 -7.60
C ASP A 83 7.46 -1.65 -8.77
N LEU A 84 7.82 -0.37 -8.69
CA LEU A 84 8.76 0.28 -9.61
C LEU A 84 10.05 0.68 -8.87
N ALA A 85 10.29 0.11 -7.69
CA ALA A 85 11.45 0.46 -6.88
C ALA A 85 12.73 0.02 -7.57
N HIS A 86 13.78 0.81 -7.37
CA HIS A 86 15.12 0.37 -7.73
C HIS A 86 15.47 -0.87 -6.91
N VAL A 87 16.12 -1.85 -7.55
CA VAL A 87 16.68 -3.02 -6.86
C VAL A 87 17.57 -2.53 -5.72
N GLY A 88 17.21 -2.85 -4.48
CA GLY A 88 17.91 -2.37 -3.29
C GLY A 88 18.45 -3.49 -2.41
N PRO A 89 19.40 -3.18 -1.49
CA PRO A 89 20.34 -2.08 -1.53
C PRO A 89 21.63 -2.47 -2.28
N ASP A 90 22.37 -1.50 -2.83
CA ASP A 90 23.60 -1.70 -3.61
C ASP A 90 24.65 -2.59 -2.92
N TYR A 91 24.62 -2.62 -1.58
CA TYR A 91 25.57 -3.37 -0.75
C TYR A 91 25.16 -4.83 -0.48
N GLN A 92 23.88 -5.20 -0.69
CA GLN A 92 23.35 -6.56 -0.49
C GLN A 92 22.23 -6.89 -1.51
N PRO A 93 22.52 -6.85 -2.82
CA PRO A 93 21.50 -7.05 -3.84
C PRO A 93 20.89 -8.47 -3.84
N GLY A 94 21.53 -9.44 -3.18
CA GLY A 94 20.98 -10.79 -3.00
C GLY A 94 19.79 -10.90 -2.05
N HIS A 95 19.51 -9.84 -1.26
CA HIS A 95 18.29 -9.71 -0.47
C HIS A 95 17.19 -8.91 -1.18
N ALA A 96 17.47 -8.37 -2.37
CA ALA A 96 16.40 -7.87 -3.21
C ALA A 96 15.54 -9.06 -3.64
N HIS A 97 14.25 -9.01 -3.35
CA HIS A 97 13.32 -9.92 -3.99
C HIS A 97 13.30 -9.64 -5.50
N ALA A 98 13.05 -10.66 -6.32
CA ALA A 98 12.92 -10.52 -7.77
C ALA A 98 11.56 -9.90 -8.15
N ASP A 99 11.17 -8.86 -7.41
CA ASP A 99 9.82 -8.32 -7.38
C ASP A 99 9.74 -6.97 -8.11
N THR A 100 10.84 -6.50 -8.71
CA THR A 100 10.80 -5.32 -9.59
C THR A 100 9.85 -5.59 -10.75
N LEU A 101 8.86 -4.71 -10.94
CA LEU A 101 7.72 -4.85 -11.85
C LEU A 101 6.65 -5.88 -11.43
N SER A 102 6.72 -6.40 -10.21
CA SER A 102 5.60 -7.14 -9.61
C SER A 102 4.40 -6.22 -9.42
N CYS A 103 3.20 -6.80 -9.43
CA CYS A 103 1.98 -6.04 -9.25
C CYS A 103 0.88 -6.86 -8.59
N GLU A 104 0.00 -6.17 -7.89
CA GLU A 104 -1.22 -6.72 -7.33
C GLU A 104 -2.43 -5.96 -7.86
N LEU A 105 -3.50 -6.68 -8.21
CA LEU A 105 -4.70 -6.13 -8.83
C LEU A 105 -5.93 -6.51 -8.02
N SER A 106 -6.72 -5.51 -7.65
CA SER A 106 -8.09 -5.67 -7.19
C SER A 106 -9.10 -5.20 -8.21
N LEU A 107 -10.13 -6.02 -8.44
CA LEU A 107 -11.30 -5.65 -9.21
C LEU A 107 -12.57 -5.77 -8.37
N PHE A 108 -13.42 -4.75 -8.42
CA PHE A 108 -14.70 -4.73 -7.70
C PHE A 108 -14.54 -4.94 -6.18
N GLY A 109 -13.46 -4.41 -5.60
CA GLY A 109 -13.14 -4.60 -4.20
C GLY A 109 -12.55 -5.97 -3.83
N CYS A 110 -12.39 -6.88 -4.79
CA CYS A 110 -11.83 -8.21 -4.58
C CYS A 110 -10.41 -8.30 -5.16
N ARG A 111 -9.49 -8.93 -4.44
CA ARG A 111 -8.14 -9.25 -4.94
C ARG A 111 -8.24 -10.32 -6.05
N VAL A 112 -7.69 -10.02 -7.22
CA VAL A 112 -7.73 -10.89 -8.43
C VAL A 112 -6.34 -11.40 -8.81
N LEU A 113 -5.32 -10.57 -8.64
CA LEU A 113 -3.91 -10.93 -8.77
C LEU A 113 -3.19 -10.46 -7.51
N VAL A 114 -2.48 -11.35 -6.85
CA VAL A 114 -1.71 -11.05 -5.64
C VAL A 114 -0.37 -11.74 -5.71
N ASN A 115 0.64 -11.16 -5.07
CA ASN A 115 1.93 -11.84 -4.90
C ASN A 115 1.75 -13.07 -3.99
N SER A 116 2.69 -14.01 -4.07
CA SER A 116 2.69 -15.19 -3.19
C SER A 116 2.97 -14.85 -1.72
N GLY A 117 3.44 -13.63 -1.45
CA GLY A 117 3.95 -13.23 -0.14
C GLY A 117 5.27 -13.90 0.21
N THR A 118 5.56 -13.97 1.50
CA THR A 118 6.78 -14.57 2.07
C THR A 118 6.68 -16.09 2.19
N SER A 119 7.80 -16.78 1.91
CA SER A 119 7.97 -18.23 2.15
C SER A 119 8.65 -18.53 3.48
#